data_AF-A0A1B7VDX5-F1
#
_entry.id   AF-A0A1B7VDX5-F1
#
_cell.length_a   1.000
_cell.length_b   1.000
_cell.length_c   1.000
_cell.angle_alpha   90.00
_cell.angle_beta   90.00
_cell.angle_gamma   90.00
#
_symmetry.space_group_name_H-M   'P 1'
#
loop_
_entity.id
_entity.type
_entity.pdbx_description
1 polymer ?
#
loop_
_entity_poly.entity_id
_entity_poly.type
_entity_poly.pdbx_seq_one_letter_code
_entity_poly.pdbx_strand_id
1 'polypeptide(L)'
;MFDNVCRFLAESFSADFATWLIGESIELTQLSPSELSLEPIRADALILLQSDEIVLHIEFQTEPKAQIPFRMADYRLRVYRKFPNKRMRQVVIYLQPTTSELVQQTTFVLENTRHEFGVIRLWEQPSDIFLNTPGLLPFATLSQTEDKTQILQIVAEAIEQINDTRIQSNVAASTAILAGLVLNKKLIKRLLRSDAMRESVIYQDILQEEALSIITRQLRRKIGTIPPVLQLKIQSLLLVQIEELGEALLDFSSLSDLEAWLAQYQV
;
A
#
# COMPACT_ATOMS: atom_id res chain seq x y z
N MET A 1 5.57 -1.49 4.30
CA MET A 1 5.76 -0.05 4.01
C MET A 1 5.25 0.31 2.60
N PHE A 2 5.86 -0.16 1.51
CA PHE A 2 5.42 0.20 0.15
C PHE A 2 3.99 -0.30 -0.17
N ASP A 3 3.63 -1.48 0.33
CA ASP A 3 2.30 -2.05 0.13
C ASP A 3 1.19 -1.15 0.70
N ASN A 4 1.42 -0.55 1.88
CA ASN A 4 0.46 0.35 2.52
C ASN A 4 0.31 1.66 1.75
N VAL A 5 1.42 2.21 1.23
CA VAL A 5 1.38 3.39 0.36
C VAL A 5 0.59 3.10 -0.91
N CYS A 6 0.86 1.98 -1.57
CA CYS A 6 0.18 1.63 -2.82
C CYS A 6 -1.31 1.36 -2.59
N ARG A 7 -1.67 0.71 -1.49
CA ARG A 7 -3.06 0.52 -1.06
C ARG A 7 -3.75 1.86 -0.81
N PHE A 8 -3.13 2.73 -0.01
CA PHE A 8 -3.64 4.05 0.28
C PHE A 8 -3.90 4.86 -1.00
N LEU A 9 -2.95 4.85 -1.94
CA LEU A 9 -3.08 5.56 -3.22
C LEU A 9 -4.23 4.99 -4.07
N ALA A 10 -4.31 3.67 -4.22
CA ALA A 10 -5.35 3.04 -5.01
C ALA A 10 -6.76 3.27 -4.42
N GLU A 11 -6.89 3.28 -3.10
CA GLU A 11 -8.17 3.49 -2.40
C GLU A 11 -8.57 4.98 -2.38
N SER A 12 -7.62 5.88 -2.14
CA SER A 12 -7.89 7.32 -2.02
C SER A 12 -8.05 8.03 -3.38
N PHE A 13 -7.45 7.48 -4.43
CA PHE A 13 -7.47 8.01 -5.79
C PHE A 13 -8.06 7.01 -6.78
N SER A 14 -9.14 6.32 -6.38
CA SER A 14 -9.69 5.19 -7.14
C SER A 14 -10.11 5.55 -8.57
N ALA A 15 -10.60 6.78 -8.80
CA ALA A 15 -10.94 7.29 -10.12
C ALA A 15 -9.71 7.47 -11.04
N ASP A 16 -8.56 7.89 -10.51
CA ASP A 16 -7.30 8.00 -11.26
C ASP A 16 -6.83 6.62 -11.70
N PHE A 17 -6.90 5.64 -10.79
CA PHE A 17 -6.57 4.24 -11.08
C PHE A 17 -7.55 3.58 -12.05
N ALA A 18 -8.85 3.89 -11.96
CA ALA A 18 -9.85 3.43 -12.91
C ALA A 18 -9.53 3.96 -14.32
N THR A 19 -9.24 5.26 -14.44
CA THR A 19 -8.88 5.89 -15.70
C THR A 19 -7.65 5.23 -16.30
N TRP A 20 -6.62 4.97 -15.49
CA TRP A 20 -5.38 4.35 -15.95
C TRP A 20 -5.52 2.87 -16.33
N LEU A 21 -6.21 2.07 -15.53
CA LEU A 21 -6.19 0.60 -15.67
C LEU A 21 -7.40 0.02 -16.42
N ILE A 22 -8.50 0.77 -16.48
CA ILE A 22 -9.75 0.42 -17.15
C ILE A 22 -9.94 1.28 -18.41
N GLY A 23 -9.43 2.51 -18.44
CA GLY A 23 -9.61 3.47 -19.53
C GLY A 23 -10.84 4.37 -19.36
N GLU A 24 -11.52 4.28 -18.21
CA GLU A 24 -12.74 5.02 -17.90
C GLU A 24 -12.62 5.64 -16.50
N SER A 25 -13.04 6.90 -16.37
CA SER A 25 -13.09 7.57 -15.06
C SER A 25 -14.37 7.14 -14.34
N ILE A 26 -14.23 6.14 -13.47
CA ILE A 26 -15.32 5.56 -12.69
C ILE A 26 -14.95 5.64 -11.22
N GLU A 27 -15.88 6.10 -10.38
CA GLU A 27 -15.75 6.02 -8.93
C GLU A 27 -15.82 4.57 -8.48
N LEU A 28 -14.78 4.11 -7.79
CA LEU A 28 -14.74 2.76 -7.24
C LEU A 28 -14.69 2.82 -5.72
N THR A 29 -15.43 1.91 -5.07
CA THR A 29 -15.42 1.72 -3.63
C THR A 29 -14.65 0.47 -3.24
N GLN A 30 -14.11 0.43 -2.02
CA GLN A 30 -13.36 -0.72 -1.53
C GLN A 30 -14.29 -1.93 -1.39
N LEU A 31 -13.82 -3.09 -1.86
CA LEU A 31 -14.43 -4.39 -1.60
C LEU A 31 -13.54 -5.15 -0.61
N SER A 32 -14.06 -5.43 0.58
CA SER A 32 -13.24 -6.09 1.60
C SER A 32 -12.88 -7.54 1.22
N PRO A 33 -11.66 -8.02 1.51
CA PRO A 33 -11.36 -9.44 1.33
C PRO A 33 -12.19 -10.37 2.23
N SER A 34 -12.57 -9.92 3.43
CA SER A 34 -13.43 -10.68 4.36
C SER A 34 -14.81 -10.95 3.77
N GLU A 35 -15.28 -10.00 2.96
CA GLU A 35 -16.52 -10.09 2.21
C GLU A 35 -16.51 -11.19 1.14
N LEU A 36 -15.35 -11.68 0.71
CA LEU A 36 -15.21 -12.69 -0.34
C LEU A 36 -15.10 -14.15 0.17
N SER A 37 -15.12 -14.35 1.49
CA SER A 37 -15.04 -15.65 2.19
C SER A 37 -13.76 -16.48 1.97
N LEU A 38 -13.35 -17.19 3.03
CA LEU A 38 -12.04 -17.83 3.31
C LEU A 38 -10.96 -16.85 3.78
N GLU A 39 -10.12 -17.28 4.72
CA GLU A 39 -8.94 -16.52 5.16
C GLU A 39 -8.17 -16.04 3.91
N PRO A 40 -7.84 -14.74 3.82
CA PRO A 40 -7.08 -14.24 2.69
C PRO A 40 -5.75 -14.99 2.62
N ILE A 41 -5.36 -15.43 1.42
CA ILE A 41 -3.99 -15.88 1.17
C ILE A 41 -3.12 -14.64 1.40
N ARG A 42 -2.56 -14.49 2.61
CA ARG A 42 -1.79 -13.33 3.11
C ARG A 42 -1.27 -12.45 1.97
N ALA A 43 -2.04 -11.41 1.67
CA ALA A 43 -1.84 -10.55 0.53
C ALA A 43 -1.65 -9.13 1.05
N ASP A 44 -0.40 -8.80 1.41
CA ASP A 44 -0.09 -7.50 2.00
C ASP A 44 -0.37 -6.35 1.01
N ALA A 45 -0.50 -6.63 -0.30
CA ALA A 45 -0.77 -5.66 -1.37
C ALA A 45 -2.01 -5.97 -2.25
N LEU A 46 -2.95 -6.79 -1.79
CA LEU A 46 -4.21 -7.02 -2.51
C LEU A 46 -5.14 -5.82 -2.35
N ILE A 47 -5.57 -5.26 -3.47
CA ILE A 47 -6.55 -4.19 -3.51
C ILE A 47 -7.70 -4.62 -4.42
N LEU A 48 -8.91 -4.51 -3.88
CA LEU A 48 -10.15 -4.79 -4.60
C LEU A 48 -11.03 -3.56 -4.52
N LEU A 49 -11.30 -3.00 -5.69
CA LEU A 49 -12.15 -1.83 -5.88
C LEU A 49 -13.32 -2.25 -6.77
N GLN A 50 -14.51 -1.70 -6.55
CA GLN A 50 -15.69 -2.07 -7.31
C GLN A 50 -16.60 -0.88 -7.62
N SER A 51 -17.29 -0.97 -8.75
CA SER A 51 -18.54 -0.25 -9.05
C SER A 51 -19.67 -1.26 -9.22
N ASP A 52 -20.84 -0.82 -9.68
CA ASP A 52 -21.97 -1.71 -9.97
C ASP A 52 -21.66 -2.74 -11.06
N GLU A 53 -20.81 -2.41 -12.03
CA GLU A 53 -20.56 -3.24 -13.21
C GLU A 53 -19.21 -3.95 -13.22
N ILE A 54 -18.20 -3.41 -12.54
CA ILE A 54 -16.82 -3.92 -12.60
C ILE A 54 -16.17 -4.04 -11.23
N VAL A 55 -15.30 -5.05 -11.10
CA VAL A 55 -14.34 -5.18 -10.02
C VAL A 55 -12.93 -4.99 -10.58
N LEU A 56 -12.19 -4.03 -10.05
CA LEU A 56 -10.78 -3.82 -10.32
C LEU A 56 -9.96 -4.48 -9.20
N HIS A 57 -9.11 -5.40 -9.59
CA HIS A 57 -8.18 -6.11 -8.72
C HIS A 57 -6.76 -5.68 -9.07
N ILE A 58 -6.10 -5.05 -8.10
CA ILE A 58 -4.73 -4.56 -8.25
C ILE A 58 -3.86 -5.31 -7.25
N GLU A 59 -2.71 -5.78 -7.71
CA GLU A 59 -1.68 -6.30 -6.83
C GLU A 59 -0.32 -5.67 -7.14
N PHE A 60 0.19 -4.89 -6.19
CA PHE A 60 1.53 -4.31 -6.28
C PHE A 60 2.60 -5.30 -5.82
N GLN A 61 3.75 -5.33 -6.48
CA GLN A 61 4.88 -6.19 -6.11
C GLN A 61 6.19 -5.41 -6.22
N THR A 62 6.97 -5.37 -5.14
CA THR A 62 8.38 -4.97 -5.19
C THR A 62 9.26 -6.12 -5.68
N GLU A 63 8.95 -7.35 -5.25
CA GLU A 63 9.65 -8.56 -5.65
C GLU A 63 8.69 -9.54 -6.34
N PRO A 64 9.11 -10.18 -7.44
CA PRO A 64 8.27 -11.14 -8.13
C PRO A 64 8.08 -12.44 -7.32
N LYS A 65 6.83 -12.90 -7.23
CA LYS A 65 6.46 -14.13 -6.52
C LYS A 65 5.82 -15.13 -7.48
N ALA A 66 6.25 -16.38 -7.43
CA ALA A 66 5.73 -17.45 -8.30
C ALA A 66 4.23 -17.77 -8.10
N GLN A 67 3.67 -17.41 -6.94
CA GLN A 67 2.27 -17.64 -6.59
C GLN A 67 1.28 -16.64 -7.21
N ILE A 68 1.76 -15.58 -7.87
CA ILE A 68 0.92 -14.49 -8.39
C ILE A 68 -0.12 -15.00 -9.40
N PRO A 69 0.23 -15.79 -10.44
CA PRO A 69 -0.77 -16.27 -11.39
C PRO A 69 -1.91 -17.05 -10.74
N PHE A 70 -1.57 -17.94 -9.80
CA PHE A 70 -2.58 -18.69 -9.05
C PHE A 70 -3.49 -17.77 -8.23
N ARG A 71 -2.92 -16.76 -7.56
CA ARG A 71 -3.71 -15.78 -6.78
C ARG A 71 -4.65 -14.95 -7.67
N MET A 72 -4.21 -14.55 -8.86
CA MET A 72 -5.09 -13.88 -9.83
C MET A 72 -6.29 -14.78 -10.18
N ALA A 73 -6.05 -16.05 -10.49
CA ALA A 73 -7.11 -17.00 -10.79
C ALA A 73 -8.03 -17.27 -9.58
N ASP A 74 -7.48 -17.41 -8.38
CA ASP A 74 -8.24 -17.62 -7.14
C ASP A 74 -9.18 -16.43 -6.87
N TYR A 75 -8.67 -15.20 -6.88
CA TYR A 75 -9.51 -14.00 -6.68
C TYR A 75 -10.54 -13.81 -7.78
N ARG A 76 -10.25 -14.22 -9.02
CA ARG A 76 -11.23 -14.21 -10.11
C ARG A 76 -12.46 -15.06 -9.77
N LEU A 77 -12.24 -16.25 -9.25
CA LEU A 77 -13.29 -17.21 -8.88
C LEU A 77 -14.03 -16.77 -7.61
N ARG A 78 -13.32 -16.23 -6.61
CA ARG A 78 -13.94 -15.68 -5.39
C ARG A 78 -14.89 -14.53 -5.69
N VAL A 79 -14.45 -13.57 -6.52
CA VAL A 79 -15.30 -12.45 -6.95
C VAL A 79 -16.48 -12.95 -7.77
N TYR A 80 -16.28 -13.89 -8.71
CA TYR A 80 -17.39 -14.47 -9.49
C TYR A 80 -18.47 -15.12 -8.60
N ARG A 81 -18.04 -15.86 -7.57
CA ARG A 81 -18.97 -16.53 -6.65
C ARG A 81 -19.92 -15.55 -5.96
N LYS A 82 -19.44 -14.36 -5.59
CA LYS A 82 -20.24 -13.33 -4.91
C LYS A 82 -20.95 -12.38 -5.88
N PHE A 83 -20.30 -12.05 -7.00
CA PHE A 83 -20.76 -11.07 -7.98
C PHE A 83 -20.68 -11.65 -9.40
N PRO A 84 -21.54 -12.62 -9.76
CA PRO A 84 -21.41 -13.37 -11.01
C PRO A 84 -21.61 -12.50 -12.26
N ASN A 85 -22.33 -11.40 -12.13
CA ASN A 85 -22.65 -10.49 -13.24
C ASN A 85 -21.62 -9.36 -13.41
N LYS A 86 -20.72 -9.14 -12.44
CA LYS A 86 -19.71 -8.09 -12.54
C LYS A 86 -18.57 -8.54 -13.44
N ARG A 87 -18.12 -7.64 -14.32
CA ARG A 87 -16.85 -7.78 -15.04
C ARG A 87 -15.71 -7.68 -14.03
N MET A 88 -14.55 -8.24 -14.37
CA MET A 88 -13.36 -8.11 -13.53
C MET A 88 -12.13 -7.76 -14.38
N ARG A 89 -11.41 -6.73 -13.97
CA ARG A 89 -10.09 -6.36 -14.51
C ARG A 89 -9.06 -6.67 -13.44
N GLN A 90 -8.05 -7.48 -13.78
CA GLN A 90 -7.00 -7.88 -12.84
C GLN A 90 -5.66 -7.43 -13.39
N VAL A 91 -4.88 -6.74 -12.56
CA VAL A 91 -3.58 -6.18 -12.95
C VAL A 91 -2.58 -6.38 -11.82
N VAL A 92 -1.41 -6.92 -12.17
CA VAL A 92 -0.24 -6.96 -11.30
C VAL A 92 0.69 -5.82 -11.70
N ILE A 93 1.13 -5.02 -10.74
CA ILE A 93 1.99 -3.85 -10.97
C ILE A 93 3.33 -4.08 -10.26
N TYR A 94 4.41 -4.18 -11.04
CA TYR A 94 5.76 -4.33 -10.52
C TYR A 94 6.45 -2.97 -10.38
N LEU A 95 6.96 -2.71 -9.17
CA LEU A 95 7.52 -1.40 -8.79
C LEU A 95 9.01 -1.26 -9.09
N GLN A 96 9.76 -2.36 -9.21
CA GLN A 96 11.21 -2.35 -9.39
C GLN A 96 11.68 -3.23 -10.55
N PRO A 97 12.66 -2.75 -11.35
CA PRO A 97 13.26 -3.55 -12.41
C PRO A 97 13.84 -4.85 -11.90
N THR A 98 13.67 -5.92 -12.67
CA THR A 98 14.21 -7.24 -12.36
C THR A 98 14.44 -8.03 -13.65
N THR A 99 15.35 -9.01 -13.59
CA THR A 99 15.61 -9.97 -14.66
C THR A 99 14.75 -11.23 -14.55
N SER A 100 13.90 -11.33 -13.53
CA SER A 100 13.05 -12.51 -13.33
C SER A 100 11.96 -12.61 -14.41
N GLU A 101 11.89 -13.74 -15.10
CA GLU A 101 10.81 -14.05 -16.06
C GLU A 101 9.41 -14.04 -15.44
N LEU A 102 9.31 -14.12 -14.10
CA LEU A 102 8.04 -14.05 -13.39
C LEU A 102 7.29 -12.72 -13.67
N VAL A 103 7.99 -11.62 -13.91
CA VAL A 103 7.34 -10.34 -14.25
C VAL A 103 6.78 -10.29 -15.67
N GLN A 104 7.00 -11.34 -16.48
CA GLN A 104 6.42 -11.48 -17.81
C GLN A 104 5.19 -12.41 -17.82
N GLN A 105 4.90 -13.09 -16.72
CA GLN A 105 3.79 -14.04 -16.64
C GLN A 105 2.45 -13.31 -16.62
N THR A 106 1.66 -13.46 -17.69
CA THR A 106 0.32 -12.87 -17.84
C THR A 106 -0.80 -13.90 -17.76
N THR A 107 -0.47 -15.18 -17.54
CA THR A 107 -1.42 -16.28 -17.57
C THR A 107 -1.13 -17.29 -16.46
N PHE A 108 -2.18 -17.77 -15.79
CA PHE A 108 -2.18 -19.00 -15.01
C PHE A 108 -2.72 -20.15 -15.86
N VAL A 109 -1.97 -21.26 -15.93
CA VAL A 109 -2.35 -22.46 -16.68
C VAL A 109 -2.29 -23.67 -15.74
N LEU A 110 -3.38 -24.42 -15.67
CA LEU A 110 -3.47 -25.69 -14.95
C LEU A 110 -4.32 -26.66 -15.76
N GLU A 111 -3.69 -27.61 -16.46
CA GLU A 111 -4.35 -28.54 -17.37
C GLU A 111 -5.28 -27.81 -18.36
N ASN A 112 -6.61 -28.01 -18.27
CA ASN A 112 -7.62 -27.38 -19.11
C ASN A 112 -8.09 -26.01 -18.57
N THR A 113 -7.51 -25.52 -17.48
CA THR A 113 -7.82 -24.21 -16.89
C THR A 113 -6.80 -23.19 -17.36
N ARG A 114 -7.30 -22.08 -17.90
CA ARG A 114 -6.49 -20.93 -18.30
C ARG A 114 -7.12 -19.65 -17.79
N HIS A 115 -6.32 -18.80 -17.17
CA HIS A 115 -6.75 -17.50 -16.67
C HIS A 115 -5.73 -16.43 -17.04
N GLU A 116 -6.16 -15.40 -17.74
CA GLU A 116 -5.33 -14.26 -18.13
C GLU A 116 -5.53 -13.07 -17.18
N PHE A 117 -4.46 -12.33 -16.96
CA PHE A 117 -4.46 -11.09 -16.19
C PHE A 117 -3.45 -10.09 -16.78
N GLY A 118 -3.65 -8.81 -16.48
CA GLY A 118 -2.74 -7.75 -16.91
C GLY A 118 -1.47 -7.71 -16.06
N VAL A 119 -0.36 -7.36 -16.70
CA VAL A 119 0.91 -7.09 -16.00
C VAL A 119 1.43 -5.74 -16.45
N ILE A 120 1.76 -4.89 -15.49
CA ILE A 120 2.40 -3.60 -15.71
C ILE A 120 3.74 -3.61 -14.99
N ARG A 121 4.80 -3.32 -15.73
CA ARG A 121 6.15 -3.13 -15.20
C ARG A 121 6.43 -1.64 -15.29
N LEU A 122 6.50 -0.95 -14.14
CA LEU A 122 6.54 0.52 -14.16
C LEU A 122 7.71 1.06 -14.98
N TRP A 123 8.88 0.45 -14.89
CA TRP A 123 10.09 0.85 -15.62
C TRP A 123 10.02 0.70 -17.15
N GLU A 124 8.93 0.15 -17.68
CA GLU A 124 8.64 0.08 -19.13
C GLU A 124 7.51 1.03 -19.54
N GLN A 125 6.87 1.71 -18.59
CA GLN A 125 5.78 2.64 -18.86
C GLN A 125 6.33 4.05 -19.13
N PRO A 126 5.83 4.77 -20.14
CA PRO A 126 6.15 6.18 -20.33
C PRO A 126 5.83 7.03 -19.09
N SER A 127 6.72 7.94 -18.72
CA SER A 127 6.54 8.80 -17.54
C SER A 127 5.29 9.67 -17.61
N ASP A 128 4.94 10.16 -18.81
CA ASP A 128 3.83 11.10 -19.02
C ASP A 128 2.48 10.56 -18.54
N ILE A 129 2.29 9.23 -18.54
CA ILE A 129 1.06 8.58 -18.04
C ILE A 129 0.80 8.95 -16.57
N PHE A 130 1.86 9.06 -15.76
CA PHE A 130 1.77 9.28 -14.32
C PHE A 130 1.74 10.76 -13.93
N LEU A 131 2.05 11.67 -14.85
CA LEU A 131 2.19 13.10 -14.57
C LEU A 131 0.85 13.86 -14.68
N ASN A 132 -0.20 13.22 -15.17
CA ASN A 132 -1.47 13.89 -15.47
C ASN A 132 -2.44 13.93 -14.29
N THR A 133 -2.32 13.02 -13.31
CA THR A 133 -3.27 12.92 -12.21
C THR A 133 -2.57 12.78 -10.85
N PRO A 134 -3.08 13.45 -9.79
CA PRO A 134 -2.43 13.47 -8.48
C PRO A 134 -2.15 12.08 -7.89
N GLY A 135 -3.07 11.13 -8.02
CA GLY A 135 -2.93 9.79 -7.45
C GLY A 135 -1.85 8.93 -8.11
N LEU A 136 -1.41 9.30 -9.32
CA LEU A 136 -0.40 8.57 -10.08
C LEU A 136 1.00 9.20 -9.99
N LEU A 137 1.10 10.48 -9.61
CA LEU A 137 2.37 11.20 -9.43
C LEU A 137 3.43 10.41 -8.64
N PRO A 138 3.09 9.71 -7.53
CA PRO A 138 4.06 8.95 -6.75
C PRO A 138 4.78 7.83 -7.51
N PHE A 139 4.20 7.33 -8.60
CA PHE A 139 4.79 6.26 -9.41
C PHE A 139 5.71 6.76 -10.53
N ALA A 140 5.67 8.06 -10.85
CA ALA A 140 6.36 8.61 -12.02
C ALA A 140 7.88 8.36 -11.97
N THR A 141 8.54 8.45 -10.80
CA THR A 141 9.98 8.18 -10.70
C THR A 141 10.37 6.70 -10.91
N LEU A 142 9.39 5.80 -10.84
CA LEU A 142 9.56 4.36 -11.09
C LEU A 142 9.34 4.00 -12.57
N SER A 143 8.92 4.97 -13.39
CA SER A 143 8.62 4.79 -14.80
C SER A 143 9.87 4.68 -15.69
N GLN A 144 9.67 4.47 -16.99
CA GLN A 144 10.75 4.50 -17.98
C GLN A 144 11.27 5.94 -18.15
N THR A 145 12.42 6.23 -17.57
CA THR A 145 13.08 7.54 -17.69
C THR A 145 14.60 7.41 -17.62
N GLU A 146 15.29 8.27 -18.37
CA GLU A 146 16.75 8.41 -18.32
C GLU A 146 17.21 9.27 -17.13
N ASP A 147 16.39 10.23 -16.68
CA ASP A 147 16.68 11.11 -15.55
C ASP A 147 15.56 11.12 -14.51
N LYS A 148 15.68 10.20 -13.55
CA LYS A 148 14.77 10.10 -12.38
C LYS A 148 14.79 11.34 -11.50
N THR A 149 15.89 12.10 -11.48
CA THR A 149 16.00 13.33 -10.67
C THR A 149 15.14 14.42 -11.29
N GLN A 150 15.22 14.59 -12.61
CA GLN A 150 14.37 15.52 -13.33
C GLN A 150 12.89 15.17 -13.19
N ILE A 151 12.52 13.88 -13.32
CA ILE A 151 11.13 13.45 -13.09
C ILE A 151 10.68 13.78 -11.66
N LEU A 152 11.51 13.56 -10.64
CA LEU A 152 11.16 13.92 -9.28
C LEU A 152 10.97 15.43 -9.08
N GLN A 153 11.72 16.27 -9.80
CA GLN A 153 11.52 17.74 -9.79
C GLN A 153 10.17 18.11 -10.38
N ILE A 154 9.82 17.57 -11.55
CA ILE A 154 8.52 17.79 -12.20
C ILE A 154 7.38 17.34 -11.29
N VAL A 155 7.51 16.17 -10.66
CA VAL A 155 6.53 15.66 -9.69
C VAL A 155 6.42 16.58 -8.48
N ALA A 156 7.53 17.08 -7.94
CA ALA A 156 7.50 18.00 -6.80
C ALA A 156 6.76 19.31 -7.15
N GLU A 157 7.02 19.87 -8.33
CA GLU A 157 6.31 21.06 -8.84
C GLU A 157 4.82 20.78 -9.02
N ALA A 158 4.45 19.64 -9.61
CA ALA A 158 3.05 19.24 -9.79
C ALA A 158 2.32 19.09 -8.45
N ILE A 159 3.00 18.55 -7.42
CA ILE A 159 2.45 18.42 -6.06
C ILE A 159 2.23 19.79 -5.43
N GLU A 160 3.15 20.75 -5.61
CA GLU A 160 2.99 22.12 -5.09
C GLU A 160 1.76 22.84 -5.69
N GLN A 161 1.28 22.44 -6.88
CA GLN A 161 0.08 22.98 -7.51
C GLN A 161 -1.24 22.35 -7.03
N ILE A 162 -1.19 21.35 -6.16
CA ILE A 162 -2.40 20.73 -5.59
C ILE A 162 -3.02 21.69 -4.56
N ASN A 163 -4.26 22.13 -4.81
CA ASN A 163 -4.96 23.09 -3.96
C ASN A 163 -5.34 22.53 -2.58
N ASP A 164 -5.73 21.25 -2.52
CA ASP A 164 -6.11 20.60 -1.26
C ASP A 164 -4.85 20.20 -0.48
N THR A 165 -4.64 20.84 0.67
CA THR A 165 -3.46 20.61 1.51
C THR A 165 -3.34 19.16 1.98
N ARG A 166 -4.46 18.49 2.29
CA ARG A 166 -4.43 17.09 2.74
C ARG A 166 -4.03 16.16 1.61
N ILE A 167 -4.58 16.37 0.40
CA ILE A 167 -4.18 15.62 -0.80
C ILE A 167 -2.70 15.88 -1.09
N GLN A 168 -2.28 17.14 -1.10
CA GLN A 168 -0.90 17.55 -1.32
C GLN A 168 0.07 16.84 -0.37
N SER A 169 -0.18 16.90 0.94
CA SER A 169 0.63 16.25 1.97
C SER A 169 0.71 14.74 1.79
N ASN A 170 -0.42 14.10 1.50
CA ASN A 170 -0.49 12.65 1.29
C ASN A 170 0.30 12.23 0.04
N VAL A 171 0.09 12.88 -1.10
CA VAL A 171 0.82 12.60 -2.34
C VAL A 171 2.31 12.86 -2.16
N ALA A 172 2.71 13.96 -1.51
CA ALA A 172 4.12 14.27 -1.21
C ALA A 172 4.79 13.15 -0.41
N ALA A 173 4.14 12.68 0.66
CA ALA A 173 4.65 11.59 1.49
C ALA A 173 4.77 10.28 0.71
N SER A 174 3.71 9.91 -0.02
CA SER A 174 3.72 8.72 -0.88
C SER A 174 4.82 8.75 -1.93
N THR A 175 5.01 9.90 -2.59
CA THR A 175 6.09 10.12 -3.56
C THR A 175 7.46 9.95 -2.89
N ALA A 176 7.68 10.54 -1.71
CA ALA A 176 8.97 10.41 -1.02
C ALA A 176 9.30 8.96 -0.68
N ILE A 177 8.30 8.17 -0.29
CA ILE A 177 8.47 6.75 0.04
C ILE A 177 8.76 5.95 -1.23
N LEU A 178 7.93 6.06 -2.27
CA LEU A 178 8.11 5.31 -3.52
C LEU A 178 9.39 5.70 -4.26
N ALA A 179 9.72 6.99 -4.34
CA ALA A 179 10.99 7.45 -4.91
C ALA A 179 12.20 6.86 -4.18
N GLY A 180 12.07 6.52 -2.89
CA GLY A 180 13.09 5.85 -2.10
C GLY A 180 13.50 4.46 -2.63
N LEU A 181 12.68 3.84 -3.49
CA LEU A 181 13.02 2.59 -4.18
C LEU A 181 14.14 2.76 -5.22
N VAL A 182 14.34 3.98 -5.74
CA VAL A 182 15.21 4.24 -6.90
C VAL A 182 16.13 5.46 -6.73
N LEU A 183 15.88 6.32 -5.74
CA LEU A 183 16.64 7.53 -5.46
C LEU A 183 17.10 7.56 -4.00
N ASN A 184 18.17 8.31 -3.74
CA ASN A 184 18.71 8.42 -2.38
C ASN A 184 17.91 9.42 -1.51
N LYS A 185 17.88 9.16 -0.21
CA LYS A 185 17.13 9.95 0.79
C LYS A 185 17.50 11.43 0.83
N LYS A 186 18.77 11.80 0.57
CA LYS A 186 19.22 13.20 0.60
C LYS A 186 18.61 14.00 -0.55
N LEU A 187 18.60 13.42 -1.75
CA LEU A 187 17.99 14.03 -2.92
C LEU A 187 16.48 14.20 -2.74
N ILE A 188 15.80 13.15 -2.28
CA ILE A 188 14.35 13.17 -2.04
C ILE A 188 13.98 14.30 -1.07
N LYS A 189 14.67 14.39 0.07
CA LYS A 189 14.44 15.45 1.06
C LYS A 189 14.74 16.86 0.56
N ARG A 190 15.65 17.01 -0.40
CA ARG A 190 15.99 18.30 -1.00
C ARG A 190 14.89 18.77 -1.95
N LEU A 191 14.28 17.83 -2.69
CA LEU A 191 13.27 18.14 -3.70
C LEU A 191 11.85 18.15 -3.15
N LEU A 192 11.53 17.30 -2.18
CA LEU A 192 10.24 17.26 -1.50
C LEU A 192 10.36 17.91 -0.12
N ARG A 193 9.63 19.00 0.10
CA ARG A 193 9.63 19.73 1.38
C ARG A 193 9.09 18.85 2.50
N SER A 194 9.89 18.65 3.55
CA SER A 194 9.58 17.70 4.63
C SER A 194 8.43 18.14 5.54
N ASP A 195 8.20 19.44 5.69
CA ASP A 195 7.16 19.95 6.60
C ASP A 195 5.75 19.64 6.10
N ALA A 196 5.53 19.70 4.78
CA ALA A 196 4.27 19.32 4.16
C ALA A 196 3.93 17.83 4.36
N MET A 197 4.94 16.97 4.48
CA MET A 197 4.75 15.53 4.67
C MET A 197 4.38 15.15 6.11
N ARG A 198 4.65 15.99 7.11
CA ARG A 198 4.37 15.64 8.51
C ARG A 198 2.88 15.58 8.82
N GLU A 199 2.06 16.31 8.07
CA GLU A 199 0.60 16.30 8.20
C GLU A 199 -0.07 15.15 7.43
N SER A 200 0.73 14.38 6.67
CA SER A 200 0.23 13.25 5.89
C SER A 200 -0.23 12.12 6.79
N VAL A 201 -1.45 11.66 6.58
CA VAL A 201 -2.02 10.51 7.31
C VAL A 201 -1.23 9.25 7.00
N ILE A 202 -0.89 9.02 5.73
CA ILE A 202 -0.08 7.86 5.35
C ILE A 202 1.33 7.89 5.95
N TYR A 203 1.92 9.08 6.12
CA TYR A 203 3.22 9.20 6.79
C TYR A 203 3.12 8.85 8.28
N GLN A 204 2.08 9.33 8.96
CA GLN A 204 1.83 9.02 10.38
C GLN A 204 1.52 7.53 10.59
N ASP A 205 0.70 6.93 9.74
CA ASP A 205 0.37 5.50 9.80
C ASP A 205 1.62 4.62 9.70
N ILE A 206 2.54 4.96 8.80
CA ILE A 206 3.81 4.23 8.64
C ILE A 206 4.69 4.36 9.89
N LEU A 207 4.78 5.56 10.48
CA LEU A 207 5.51 5.76 11.73
C LEU A 207 4.89 4.94 12.88
N GLN A 208 3.56 4.92 12.96
CA GLN A 208 2.80 4.17 13.95
C GLN A 208 3.06 2.66 13.83
N GLU A 209 3.02 2.11 12.61
CA GLU A 209 3.33 0.69 12.37
C GLU A 209 4.77 0.32 12.77
N GLU A 210 5.74 1.17 12.43
CA GLU A 210 7.15 0.94 12.80
C GLU A 210 7.35 0.99 14.32
N ALA A 211 6.76 1.99 14.99
CA ALA A 211 6.78 2.10 16.44
C ALA A 211 6.15 0.86 17.09
N LEU A 212 4.96 0.46 16.62
CA LEU A 212 4.24 -0.69 17.15
C LEU A 212 5.02 -2.00 16.98
N SER A 213 5.67 -2.20 15.83
CA SER A 213 6.51 -3.36 15.57
C SER A 213 7.67 -3.46 16.57
N ILE A 214 8.32 -2.33 16.84
CA ILE A 214 9.41 -2.24 17.83
C ILE A 214 8.88 -2.53 19.24
N ILE A 215 7.82 -1.84 19.66
CA ILE A 215 7.22 -1.99 20.99
C ILE A 215 6.73 -3.42 21.22
N THR A 216 6.05 -4.02 20.25
CA THR A 216 5.57 -5.41 20.34
C THR A 216 6.74 -6.38 20.54
N ARG A 217 7.86 -6.18 19.84
CA ARG A 217 9.06 -7.01 20.01
C ARG A 217 9.71 -6.80 21.37
N GLN A 218 9.75 -5.56 21.88
CA GLN A 218 10.29 -5.26 23.20
C GLN A 218 9.44 -5.87 24.32
N LEU A 219 8.11 -5.71 24.25
CA LEU A 219 7.17 -6.34 25.19
C LEU A 219 7.32 -7.86 25.19
N ARG A 220 7.34 -8.49 24.01
CA ARG A 220 7.55 -9.95 23.92
C ARG A 220 8.86 -10.41 24.56
N ARG A 221 9.92 -9.61 24.44
CA ARG A 221 11.22 -9.91 25.04
C ARG A 221 11.23 -9.73 26.56
N LYS A 222 10.46 -8.77 27.08
CA LYS A 222 10.49 -8.38 28.49
C LYS A 222 9.51 -9.15 29.37
N ILE A 223 8.27 -9.33 28.90
CA ILE A 223 7.16 -9.94 29.67
C ILE A 223 6.63 -11.23 29.03
N GLY A 224 7.24 -11.69 27.93
CA GLY A 224 6.89 -12.96 27.28
C GLY A 224 5.71 -12.89 26.32
N THR A 225 4.98 -14.00 26.17
CA THR A 225 3.88 -14.12 25.19
C THR A 225 2.71 -13.22 25.57
N ILE A 226 2.37 -12.29 24.67
CA ILE A 226 1.24 -11.37 24.84
C ILE A 226 -0.04 -12.03 24.29
N PRO A 227 -1.13 -12.15 25.08
CA PRO A 227 -2.40 -12.68 24.60
C PRO A 227 -2.97 -11.91 23.39
N PRO A 228 -3.68 -12.57 22.45
CA PRO A 228 -4.21 -11.93 21.25
C PRO A 228 -5.10 -10.69 21.53
N VAL A 229 -5.89 -10.72 22.60
CA VAL A 229 -6.75 -9.61 23.01
C VAL A 229 -5.92 -8.36 23.34
N LEU A 230 -4.80 -8.51 24.04
CA LEU A 230 -3.91 -7.38 24.35
C LEU A 230 -3.14 -6.92 23.11
N GLN A 231 -2.79 -7.83 22.19
CA GLN A 231 -2.17 -7.45 20.93
C GLN A 231 -3.09 -6.55 20.10
N LEU A 232 -4.40 -6.84 20.04
CA LEU A 232 -5.38 -5.99 19.36
C LEU A 232 -5.50 -4.61 20.02
N LYS A 233 -5.48 -4.55 21.37
CA LYS A 233 -5.49 -3.26 22.09
C LYS A 233 -4.24 -2.44 21.78
N ILE A 234 -3.06 -3.06 21.76
CA ILE A 234 -1.81 -2.39 21.41
C ILE A 234 -1.88 -1.88 19.95
N GLN A 235 -2.44 -2.67 19.04
CA GLN A 235 -2.67 -2.30 17.63
C GLN A 235 -3.60 -1.11 17.42
N SER A 236 -4.51 -0.84 18.37
CA SER A 236 -5.40 0.32 18.32
C SER A 236 -4.82 1.61 18.92
N LEU A 237 -3.64 1.57 19.55
CA LEU A 237 -3.03 2.75 20.17
C LEU A 237 -2.57 3.76 19.10
N LEU A 238 -2.79 5.04 19.38
CA LEU A 238 -2.24 6.15 18.58
C LEU A 238 -0.71 6.23 18.73
N LEU A 239 -0.03 6.85 17.77
CA LEU A 239 1.44 6.98 17.78
C LEU A 239 1.98 7.51 19.13
N VAL A 240 1.39 8.58 19.66
CA VAL A 240 1.80 9.17 20.95
C VAL A 240 1.67 8.16 22.10
N GLN A 241 0.60 7.37 22.13
CA GLN A 241 0.40 6.34 23.16
C GLN A 241 1.41 5.19 23.01
N ILE A 242 1.81 4.85 21.78
CA ILE A 242 2.85 3.85 21.52
C ILE A 242 4.22 4.36 22.01
N GLU A 243 4.51 5.64 21.81
CA GLU A 243 5.72 6.29 22.32
C GLU A 243 5.72 6.30 23.87
N GLU A 244 4.61 6.67 24.51
CA GLU A 244 4.42 6.58 25.97
C GLU A 244 4.58 5.16 26.50
N LEU A 245 4.03 4.16 25.80
CA LEU A 245 4.22 2.74 26.10
C LEU A 245 5.70 2.33 26.00
N GLY A 246 6.44 2.94 25.07
CA GLY A 246 7.89 2.78 24.92
C GLY A 246 8.70 3.15 26.15
N GLU A 247 8.27 4.18 26.88
CA GLU A 247 8.88 4.56 28.14
C GLU A 247 8.38 3.67 29.28
N ALA A 248 7.06 3.49 29.41
CA ALA A 248 6.46 2.72 30.49
C ALA A 248 6.91 1.25 30.51
N LEU A 249 7.13 0.64 29.34
CA LEU A 249 7.59 -0.75 29.27
C LEU A 249 8.96 -0.93 29.93
N LEU A 250 9.76 0.11 30.13
CA LEU A 250 11.04 0.04 30.82
C LEU A 250 10.91 -0.31 32.31
N ASP A 251 9.72 -0.16 32.89
CA ASP A 251 9.44 -0.51 34.28
C ASP A 251 8.63 -1.81 34.45
N PHE A 252 8.16 -2.41 33.35
CA PHE A 252 7.33 -3.62 33.43
C PHE A 252 8.12 -4.83 33.94
N SER A 253 7.51 -5.62 34.80
CA SER A 253 8.07 -6.89 35.30
C SER A 253 7.21 -8.10 34.91
N SER A 254 5.95 -7.87 34.54
CA SER A 254 4.97 -8.92 34.29
C SER A 254 3.90 -8.48 33.28
N LEU A 255 3.07 -9.43 32.86
CA LEU A 255 1.93 -9.17 32.00
C LEU A 255 0.90 -8.23 32.67
N SER A 256 0.75 -8.31 33.99
CA SER A 256 -0.18 -7.49 34.76
C SER A 256 0.13 -5.99 34.66
N ASP A 257 1.41 -5.62 34.50
CA ASP A 257 1.83 -4.22 34.35
C ASP A 257 1.32 -3.64 33.01
N LEU A 258 1.41 -4.43 31.94
CA LEU A 258 0.86 -4.08 30.63
C LEU A 258 -0.66 -3.96 30.68
N GLU A 259 -1.34 -4.88 31.37
CA GLU A 259 -2.81 -4.82 31.53
C GLU A 259 -3.25 -3.57 32.28
N ALA A 260 -2.56 -3.24 33.38
CA ALA A 260 -2.83 -2.05 34.18
C ALA A 260 -2.58 -0.76 33.39
N TRP A 261 -1.51 -0.72 32.59
CA TRP A 261 -1.20 0.42 31.73
C TRP A 261 -2.26 0.60 30.63
N LEU A 262 -2.61 -0.46 29.90
CA LEU A 262 -3.63 -0.40 28.85
C LEU A 262 -5.02 0.00 29.38
N ALA A 263 -5.33 -0.31 30.64
CA ALA A 263 -6.59 0.08 31.26
C ALA A 263 -6.74 1.61 31.42
N GLN A 264 -5.64 2.37 31.44
CA GLN A 264 -5.66 3.85 31.56
C GLN A 264 -6.17 4.53 30.28
N TYR A 265 -6.12 3.84 29.15
CA TYR A 265 -6.49 4.36 27.83
C TYR A 265 -7.80 3.75 27.31
N GLN A 266 -8.55 3.04 28.17
CA GLN A 266 -9.91 2.59 27.85
C GLN A 266 -10.95 3.64 28.28
N VAL A 267 -11.63 4.23 27.29
CA VAL A 267 -13.02 4.72 27.42
C VAL A 267 -13.90 3.78 26.60
#